data_AF-A0A953TH92-F1
#
_entry.id   AF-A0A953TH92-F1
#
_cell.length_a   1.000
_cell.length_b   1.000
_cell.length_c   1.000
_cell.angle_alpha   90.00
_cell.angle_beta   90.00
_cell.angle_gamma   90.00
#
_symmetry.space_group_name_H-M   'P 1'
#
loop_
_entity.id
_entity.type
_entity.pdbx_description
1 polymer ?
#
loop_
_entity_poly.entity_id
_entity_poly.type
_entity_poly.pdbx_seq_one_letter_code
_entity_poly.pdbx_strand_id
1 'polypeptide(L)'
;MPSSSIFKGKLFGKAFAATAVLSGVLLFAGAPGAAAHGSEKCRGKIARAEWKLDEAIEHHGFYSRQAEHQRHELREAQDRCRYESSRRDRRYRDFDHDRDHDGDRD
;
A
#
# COMPACT_ATOMS: atom_id res chain seq x y z
N MET A 1 8.93 -55.22 4.83
CA MET A 1 8.89 -53.74 4.79
C MET A 1 9.19 -53.30 3.36
N PRO A 2 8.20 -53.09 2.48
CA PRO A 2 8.44 -52.55 1.13
C PRO A 2 8.56 -51.01 1.21
N SER A 3 9.60 -50.35 0.70
CA SER A 3 10.02 -50.16 -0.71
C SER A 3 9.03 -49.37 -1.59
N SER A 4 9.52 -48.22 -2.09
CA SER A 4 9.28 -47.60 -3.40
C SER A 4 7.85 -47.27 -3.85
N SER A 5 7.62 -46.05 -4.35
CA SER A 5 7.40 -45.80 -5.79
C SER A 5 6.88 -44.40 -6.10
N ILE A 6 7.62 -43.73 -6.98
CA ILE A 6 7.17 -42.66 -7.87
C ILE A 6 5.98 -43.18 -8.69
N PHE A 7 4.79 -42.64 -8.48
CA PHE A 7 3.66 -42.86 -9.40
C PHE A 7 3.47 -41.66 -10.32
N LYS A 8 4.04 -41.82 -11.52
CA LYS A 8 3.61 -41.17 -12.75
C LYS A 8 2.10 -41.36 -12.94
N GLY A 9 1.34 -40.28 -12.87
CA GLY A 9 -0.03 -40.19 -13.41
C GLY A 9 0.01 -39.50 -14.77
N LYS A 10 -0.27 -40.26 -15.83
CA LYS A 10 -0.26 -39.85 -17.24
C LYS A 10 -1.51 -39.01 -17.55
N LEU A 11 -1.30 -37.94 -18.33
CA LEU A 11 -2.32 -37.06 -18.94
C LEU A 11 -3.52 -37.83 -19.49
N PHE A 12 -4.71 -37.55 -18.97
CA PHE A 12 -5.99 -37.91 -19.59
C PHE A 12 -6.95 -36.73 -19.52
N GLY A 13 -7.45 -36.32 -20.70
CA GLY A 13 -8.79 -35.75 -20.84
C GLY A 13 -8.93 -34.24 -20.80
N LYS A 14 -8.82 -33.62 -21.98
CA LYS A 14 -9.74 -32.61 -22.54
C LYS A 14 -10.31 -31.52 -21.60
N ALA A 15 -9.83 -30.30 -21.86
CA ALA A 15 -10.56 -29.02 -21.81
C ALA A 15 -11.27 -28.66 -20.50
N PHE A 16 -10.58 -27.87 -19.67
CA PHE A 16 -11.23 -26.74 -19.00
C PHE A 16 -10.59 -25.44 -19.46
N ALA A 17 -11.45 -24.46 -19.66
CA ALA A 17 -11.21 -23.20 -20.31
C ALA A 17 -10.14 -22.34 -19.63
N ALA A 18 -9.58 -21.45 -20.45
CA ALA A 18 -8.65 -20.39 -20.09
C ALA A 18 -8.96 -19.73 -18.74
N THR A 19 -7.96 -19.60 -17.86
CA THR A 19 -7.91 -18.45 -16.95
C THR A 19 -6.51 -18.20 -16.39
N ALA A 20 -6.13 -16.92 -16.47
CA ALA A 20 -5.30 -16.16 -15.54
C ALA A 20 -3.84 -16.56 -15.34
N VAL A 21 -2.93 -15.72 -15.86
CA VAL A 21 -1.98 -14.99 -15.02
C VAL A 21 -1.74 -13.59 -15.61
N LEU A 22 -2.64 -12.64 -15.34
CA LEU A 22 -2.29 -11.21 -15.33
C LEU A 22 -2.21 -10.76 -13.87
N SER A 23 -1.38 -11.40 -13.06
CA SER A 23 -1.06 -10.92 -11.71
C SER A 23 0.27 -10.19 -11.75
N GLY A 24 0.28 -9.03 -12.40
CA GLY A 24 1.49 -8.21 -12.57
C GLY A 24 1.26 -6.72 -12.35
N VAL A 25 0.13 -6.31 -11.75
CA VAL A 25 -0.20 -4.87 -11.53
C VAL A 25 -0.74 -4.63 -10.12
N LEU A 26 -0.05 -5.12 -9.09
CA LEU A 26 -0.37 -4.73 -7.70
C LEU A 26 0.81 -4.11 -6.94
N LEU A 27 2.01 -4.04 -7.54
CA LEU A 27 3.17 -3.45 -6.87
C LEU A 27 3.23 -1.91 -6.96
N PHE A 28 2.23 -1.27 -7.58
CA PHE A 28 2.14 0.19 -7.67
C PHE A 28 0.98 0.80 -6.88
N ALA A 29 0.16 -0.01 -6.19
CA ALA A 29 -0.83 0.48 -5.25
C ALA A 29 -0.15 0.89 -3.94
N GLY A 30 0.58 2.01 -3.97
CA GLY A 30 1.07 2.68 -2.77
C GLY A 30 2.23 1.97 -2.08
N ALA A 31 3.44 2.10 -2.64
CA ALA A 31 4.63 2.01 -1.80
C ALA A 31 4.44 2.98 -0.61
N PRO A 32 4.42 2.50 0.64
CA PRO A 32 4.31 3.39 1.78
C PRO A 32 5.64 4.15 1.82
N GLY A 33 5.61 5.39 1.34
CA GLY A 33 6.72 6.31 1.46
C GLY A 33 7.10 6.36 2.94
N ALA A 34 8.27 5.78 3.23
CA ALA A 34 8.87 5.79 4.54
C ALA A 34 9.09 7.26 4.95
N ALA A 35 8.22 7.77 5.82
CA ALA A 35 8.50 8.96 6.60
C ALA A 35 8.09 8.67 8.04
N ALA A 36 9.13 8.37 8.81
CA ALA A 36 9.06 7.95 10.20
C ALA A 36 8.57 9.10 11.10
N HIS A 37 8.06 8.73 12.27
CA HIS A 37 7.68 9.56 13.42
C HIS A 37 6.36 10.36 13.42
N GLY A 38 5.67 10.58 12.30
CA GLY A 38 4.28 11.11 12.30
C GLY A 38 3.18 10.07 12.10
N SER A 39 3.58 8.81 12.10
CA SER A 39 3.03 7.79 11.20
C SER A 39 1.82 7.04 11.75
N GLU A 40 1.63 6.92 13.06
CA GLU A 40 0.61 6.02 13.62
C GLU A 40 -0.83 6.51 13.38
N LYS A 41 -1.12 7.79 13.61
CA LYS A 41 -2.44 8.39 13.31
C LYS A 41 -2.74 8.38 11.81
N CYS A 42 -1.71 8.58 10.99
CA CYS A 42 -1.83 8.55 9.53
C CYS A 42 -2.05 7.13 9.00
N ARG A 43 -1.28 6.16 9.52
CA ARG A 43 -1.41 4.74 9.21
C ARG A 43 -2.78 4.20 9.60
N GLY A 44 -3.30 4.57 10.77
CA GLY A 44 -4.65 4.17 11.18
C GLY A 44 -5.76 4.72 10.28
N LYS A 45 -5.63 5.95 9.78
CA LYS A 45 -6.58 6.55 8.83
C LYS A 45 -6.56 5.87 7.47
N ILE A 46 -5.36 5.59 6.94
CA ILE A 46 -5.17 4.89 5.68
C ILE A 46 -5.73 3.47 5.78
N ALA A 47 -5.38 2.72 6.83
CA ALA A 47 -5.87 1.35 7.03
C ALA A 47 -7.40 1.28 7.11
N ARG A 48 -8.03 2.26 7.77
CA ARG A 48 -9.50 2.35 7.82
C ARG A 48 -10.11 2.63 6.44
N ALA A 49 -9.48 3.49 5.64
CA ALA A 49 -9.95 3.81 4.29
C ALA A 49 -9.77 2.61 3.34
N GLU A 50 -8.68 1.86 3.48
CA GLU A 50 -8.45 0.60 2.76
C GLU A 50 -9.51 -0.44 3.09
N TRP A 51 -9.79 -0.65 4.37
CA TRP A 51 -10.85 -1.59 4.80
C TRP A 51 -12.22 -1.23 4.22
N LYS A 52 -12.57 0.06 4.21
CA LYS A 52 -13.81 0.55 3.61
C LYS A 52 -13.88 0.37 2.09
N LEU A 53 -12.74 0.49 1.40
CA LEU A 53 -12.65 0.24 -0.02
C LEU A 53 -12.87 -1.25 -0.31
N ASP A 54 -12.24 -2.12 0.48
CA ASP A 54 -12.38 -3.56 0.36
C ASP A 54 -13.84 -3.99 0.58
N GLU A 55 -14.45 -3.53 1.67
CA GLU A 55 -15.89 -3.75 1.96
C GLU A 55 -16.78 -3.26 0.81
N ALA A 56 -16.49 -2.09 0.22
CA ALA A 56 -17.24 -1.60 -0.93
C ALA A 56 -17.04 -2.45 -2.19
N ILE A 57 -15.84 -2.99 -2.41
CA ILE A 57 -15.54 -3.91 -3.52
C ILE A 57 -16.28 -5.24 -3.30
N GLU A 58 -16.29 -5.76 -2.07
CA GLU A 58 -16.98 -7.01 -1.72
C GLU A 58 -18.50 -6.89 -1.91
N HIS A 59 -19.12 -5.81 -1.43
CA HIS A 59 -20.58 -5.64 -1.47
C HIS A 59 -21.11 -5.11 -2.80
N HIS A 60 -20.36 -4.26 -3.48
CA HIS A 60 -20.86 -3.54 -4.67
C HIS A 60 -20.10 -3.87 -5.95
N GLY A 61 -18.95 -4.53 -5.86
CA GLY A 61 -18.09 -4.86 -6.98
C GLY A 61 -17.03 -3.79 -7.26
N PHE A 62 -15.97 -4.22 -7.94
CA PHE A 62 -14.74 -3.44 -8.14
C PHE A 62 -14.93 -2.13 -8.91
N TYR A 63 -15.83 -2.12 -9.91
CA TYR A 63 -16.12 -0.94 -10.76
C TYR A 63 -17.37 -0.17 -10.31
N SER A 64 -17.85 -0.44 -9.09
CA SER A 64 -19.01 0.24 -8.56
C SER A 64 -18.69 1.70 -8.22
N ARG A 65 -19.73 2.54 -8.24
CA ARG A 65 -19.64 3.93 -7.79
C ARG A 65 -19.13 4.04 -6.35
N GLN A 66 -19.47 3.06 -5.52
CA GLN A 66 -19.07 2.95 -4.12
C GLN A 66 -17.57 2.67 -4.01
N ALA A 67 -17.06 1.66 -4.73
CA ALA A 67 -15.63 1.36 -4.75
C ALA A 67 -14.82 2.55 -5.29
N GLU A 68 -15.29 3.23 -6.34
CA GLU A 68 -14.61 4.41 -6.88
C GLU A 68 -14.59 5.58 -5.88
N HIS A 69 -15.70 5.81 -5.17
CA HIS A 69 -15.74 6.79 -4.10
C HIS A 69 -14.73 6.47 -2.98
N GLN A 70 -14.64 5.21 -2.55
CA GLN A 70 -13.69 4.83 -1.51
C GLN A 70 -12.23 4.89 -1.98
N ARG A 71 -11.94 4.68 -3.27
CA ARG A 71 -10.61 4.95 -3.83
C ARG A 71 -10.25 6.42 -3.72
N HIS A 72 -11.20 7.30 -4.01
CA HIS A 72 -11.00 8.73 -3.86
C HIS A 72 -10.69 9.11 -2.41
N GLU A 73 -11.45 8.57 -1.44
CA GLU A 73 -11.21 8.79 -0.02
C GLU A 73 -9.82 8.27 0.44
N LEU A 74 -9.43 7.09 -0.03
CA LEU A 74 -8.11 6.52 0.24
C LEU A 74 -6.98 7.41 -0.30
N ARG A 75 -7.12 7.88 -1.54
CA ARG A 75 -6.18 8.81 -2.20
C ARG A 75 -6.04 10.11 -1.39
N GLU A 76 -7.15 10.70 -0.97
CA GLU A 76 -7.15 11.92 -0.18
C GLU A 76 -6.50 11.71 1.20
N ALA A 77 -6.73 10.57 1.84
CA ALA A 77 -6.05 10.22 3.10
C ALA A 77 -4.52 10.11 2.92
N GLN A 78 -4.06 9.47 1.85
CA GLN A 78 -2.64 9.35 1.53
C GLN A 78 -2.00 10.71 1.25
N ASP A 79 -2.65 11.55 0.43
CA ASP A 79 -2.15 12.87 0.06
C ASP A 79 -2.05 13.80 1.29
N ARG A 80 -3.06 13.77 2.17
CA ARG A 80 -3.02 14.50 3.46
C ARG A 80 -1.86 14.05 4.33
N CYS A 81 -1.63 12.75 4.44
CA CYS A 81 -0.53 12.22 5.24
C CYS A 81 0.85 12.59 4.67
N ARG A 82 1.00 12.58 3.34
CA ARG A 82 2.22 13.04 2.68
C ARG A 82 2.47 14.54 2.92
N TYR A 83 1.42 15.35 2.85
CA TYR A 83 1.51 16.79 3.08
C TYR A 83 1.94 17.11 4.52
N GLU A 84 1.31 16.47 5.50
CA GLU A 84 1.64 16.61 6.92
C GLU A 84 3.09 16.18 7.22
N SER A 85 3.55 15.08 6.62
CA SER A 85 4.95 14.66 6.73
C SER A 85 5.89 15.72 6.17
N SER A 86 5.64 16.16 4.93
CA SER A 86 6.46 17.16 4.25
C SER A 86 6.57 18.48 5.04
N ARG A 87 5.48 18.90 5.69
CA ARG A 87 5.50 20.08 6.58
C ARG A 87 6.40 19.87 7.80
N ARG A 88 6.36 18.69 8.41
CA ARG A 88 7.23 18.37 9.55
C ARG A 88 8.69 18.30 9.13
N ASP A 89 8.98 17.66 8.01
CA ASP A 89 10.34 17.56 7.46
C ASP A 89 10.95 18.95 7.20
N ARG A 90 10.18 19.88 6.64
CA ARG A 90 10.63 21.29 6.48
C ARG A 90 10.91 21.96 7.82
N ARG A 91 9.98 21.84 8.76
CA ARG A 91 10.14 22.40 10.11
C ARG A 91 11.41 21.88 10.79
N TYR A 92 11.71 20.58 10.67
CA TYR A 92 12.94 20.00 11.23
C TYR A 92 14.20 20.60 10.58
N ARG A 93 14.23 20.71 9.24
CA ARG A 93 15.37 21.32 8.54
C ARG A 93 15.59 22.79 8.90
N ASP A 94 14.52 23.56 9.12
CA ASP A 94 14.63 24.95 9.54
C ASP A 94 15.28 25.06 10.93
N PHE A 95 14.92 24.17 11.87
CA PHE A 95 15.52 24.14 13.22
C PHE A 95 17.00 23.72 13.23
N ASP A 96 17.43 22.84 12.31
CA ASP A 96 18.84 22.44 12.23
C ASP A 96 19.72 23.58 11.69
N HIS A 97 19.21 24.43 10.80
CA HIS A 97 19.96 25.56 10.23
C HIS A 97 20.33 26.64 11.25
N ASP A 98 19.55 26.81 12.32
CA ASP A 98 19.82 27.79 13.37
C ASP A 98 20.96 27.36 14.31
N ARG A 99 21.32 26.07 14.36
CA ARG A 99 22.38 25.55 15.26
C ARG A 99 23.79 25.71 14.73
N ASP A 100 23.96 25.82 13.42
CA ASP A 100 25.29 25.88 12.78
C ASP A 100 25.88 27.29 12.77
N HIS A 101 25.15 28.32 13.23
CA HIS A 101 25.60 29.72 13.23
C HIS A 101 26.35 30.17 14.51
N ASP A 102 26.50 29.30 15.51
CA ASP A 102 27.21 29.62 16.77
C ASP A 102 28.71 29.22 16.76
N GLY A 103 29.24 28.74 15.62
CA GLY A 103 30.61 28.21 15.50
C GLY A 103 31.72 29.22 15.15
N ASP A 104 31.38 30.44 14.71
CA ASP A 104 32.36 31.42 14.21
C ASP A 104 32.72 32.50 15.25
N ARG A 105 33.17 32.09 16.44
CA ARG A 105 33.68 33.03 17.46
C ARG A 105 34.95 32.50 18.11
N ASP A 106 36.07 32.61 17.40
CA ASP A 106 37.43 32.65 17.94
C ASP A 106 38.34 33.54 17.07
#